data_AF-A0A8X6UCY3-F1
#
_entry.id   AF-A0A8X6UCY3-F1
#
_cell.length_a   1.000
_cell.length_b   1.000
_cell.length_c   1.000
_cell.angle_alpha   90.00
_cell.angle_beta   90.00
_cell.angle_gamma   90.00
#
_symmetry.space_group_name_H-M   'P 1'
#
loop_
_entity.id
_entity.type
_entity.pdbx_description
1 polymer ?
#
loop_
_entity_poly.entity_id
_entity_poly.type
_entity_poly.pdbx_seq_one_letter_code
_entity_poly.pdbx_strand_id
1 'polypeptide(L)'
;MQLEDAHLRVRQSRSATSNVLRSQQREHNRLQMAERRQQGKAYQPYNRLAFRYNPGEDYSLSRHVLIGIMTVVCPYCKALKFSIETKGMCCAAGKIKLPQLREPPESLKTLLAGYTAESKHFLFNIRKYNSCFQMTSFGAEVIATHFMPTFKMKGQIYHKVGSLLPFPNGQHKFLQMYFIGDHKDELDARCGISTGIKRYIVS
;
A
#
# COMPACT_ATOMS: atom_id res chain seq x y z
N MET A 1 -47.82 -1.70 -77.55
CA MET A 1 -47.29 -0.50 -76.87
C MET A 1 -47.75 -0.36 -75.39
N GLN A 2 -48.05 -1.46 -74.68
CA GLN A 2 -48.38 -1.43 -73.23
C GLN A 2 -47.60 -2.47 -72.41
N LEU A 3 -47.10 -3.55 -73.04
CA LEU A 3 -46.26 -4.55 -72.36
C LEU A 3 -44.80 -4.08 -72.17
N GLU A 4 -44.21 -3.35 -73.11
CA GLU A 4 -42.81 -2.89 -73.01
C GLU A 4 -42.59 -1.89 -71.87
N ASP A 5 -43.55 -0.99 -71.64
CA ASP A 5 -43.52 -0.02 -70.52
C ASP A 5 -43.62 -0.70 -69.16
N ALA A 6 -44.39 -1.80 -69.05
CA ALA A 6 -44.48 -2.57 -67.82
C ALA A 6 -43.16 -3.26 -67.49
N HIS A 7 -42.47 -3.82 -68.49
CA HIS A 7 -41.16 -4.44 -68.32
C HIS A 7 -40.06 -3.42 -67.97
N LEU A 8 -40.10 -2.21 -68.54
CA LEU A 8 -39.17 -1.13 -68.19
C LEU A 8 -39.34 -0.68 -66.72
N ARG A 9 -40.59 -0.51 -66.25
CA ARG A 9 -40.88 -0.13 -64.86
C ARG A 9 -40.43 -1.18 -63.85
N VAL A 10 -40.63 -2.47 -64.15
CA VAL A 10 -40.15 -3.58 -63.29
C VAL A 10 -38.61 -3.66 -63.26
N ARG A 11 -37.94 -3.31 -64.36
CA ARG A 11 -36.47 -3.31 -64.44
C ARG A 11 -35.87 -2.10 -63.69
N GLN A 12 -36.50 -0.94 -63.78
CA GLN A 12 -36.13 0.26 -63.03
C GLN A 12 -36.39 0.10 -61.52
N SER A 13 -37.52 -0.49 -61.12
CA SER A 13 -37.82 -0.76 -59.71
C SER A 13 -36.84 -1.76 -59.11
N ARG A 14 -36.52 -2.87 -59.80
CA ARG A 14 -35.48 -3.84 -59.38
C ARG A 14 -34.08 -3.22 -59.27
N SER A 15 -33.72 -2.31 -60.18
CA SER A 15 -32.47 -1.55 -60.11
C SER A 15 -32.44 -0.62 -58.90
N ALA A 16 -33.54 0.09 -58.63
CA ALA A 16 -33.68 0.96 -57.47
C ALA A 16 -33.60 0.17 -56.16
N THR A 17 -34.28 -0.98 -56.04
CA THR A 17 -34.21 -1.86 -54.86
C THR A 17 -32.80 -2.40 -54.64
N SER A 18 -32.09 -2.78 -55.71
CA SER A 18 -30.69 -3.22 -55.66
C SER A 18 -29.74 -2.13 -55.16
N ASN A 19 -29.95 -0.88 -55.58
CA ASN A 19 -29.16 0.27 -55.14
C ASN A 19 -29.42 0.63 -53.66
N VAL A 20 -30.66 0.53 -53.20
CA VAL A 20 -31.03 0.75 -51.79
C VAL A 20 -30.40 -0.32 -50.89
N LEU A 21 -30.45 -1.60 -51.28
CA LEU A 21 -29.81 -2.69 -50.53
C LEU A 21 -28.29 -2.50 -50.46
N ARG A 22 -27.64 -2.05 -51.55
CA ARG A 22 -26.21 -1.72 -51.55
C ARG A 22 -25.87 -0.53 -50.65
N SER A 23 -26.76 0.46 -50.54
CA SER A 23 -26.62 1.60 -49.63
C SER A 23 -26.68 1.15 -48.17
N GLN A 24 -27.71 0.38 -47.81
CA GLN A 24 -27.91 -0.16 -46.46
C GLN A 24 -26.76 -1.07 -46.03
N GLN A 25 -26.23 -1.89 -46.93
CA GLN A 25 -25.07 -2.75 -46.64
C GLN A 25 -23.81 -1.92 -46.36
N ARG A 26 -23.59 -0.81 -47.08
CA ARG A 26 -22.45 0.09 -46.83
C ARG A 26 -22.59 0.79 -45.49
N GLU A 27 -23.79 1.24 -45.14
CA GLU A 27 -24.06 1.89 -43.86
C GLU A 27 -23.90 0.91 -42.69
N HIS A 28 -24.43 -0.31 -42.81
CA HIS A 28 -24.22 -1.39 -41.84
C HIS A 28 -22.74 -1.73 -41.65
N ASN A 29 -21.98 -1.85 -42.74
CA ASN A 29 -20.52 -2.06 -42.66
C ASN A 29 -19.80 -0.87 -42.04
N ARG A 30 -20.27 0.37 -42.26
CA ARG A 30 -19.70 1.59 -41.67
C ARG A 30 -19.93 1.65 -40.16
N LEU A 31 -21.12 1.26 -39.70
CA LEU A 31 -21.48 1.15 -38.29
C LEU A 31 -20.70 0.02 -37.60
N GLN A 32 -20.59 -1.17 -38.20
CA GLN A 32 -19.74 -2.25 -37.68
C GLN A 32 -18.26 -1.84 -37.56
N MET A 33 -17.73 -1.10 -38.53
CA MET A 33 -16.34 -0.62 -38.49
C MET A 33 -16.13 0.49 -37.45
N ALA A 34 -17.16 1.32 -37.19
CA ALA A 34 -17.15 2.30 -36.11
C ALA A 34 -17.23 1.63 -34.72
N GLU A 35 -18.06 0.60 -34.56
CA GLU A 35 -18.10 -0.23 -33.35
C GLU A 35 -16.78 -0.96 -33.12
N ARG A 36 -16.15 -1.54 -34.15
CA ARG A 36 -14.82 -2.15 -34.05
C ARG A 36 -13.74 -1.14 -33.64
N ARG A 37 -13.84 0.12 -34.08
CA ARG A 37 -12.96 1.21 -33.63
C ARG A 37 -13.20 1.59 -32.15
N GLN A 38 -14.44 1.52 -31.65
CA GLN A 38 -14.73 1.71 -30.22
C GLN A 38 -14.32 0.51 -29.36
N GLN A 39 -14.39 -0.71 -29.90
CA GLN A 39 -13.97 -1.96 -29.24
C GLN A 39 -12.46 -2.19 -29.26
N GLY A 40 -11.70 -1.41 -30.04
CA GLY A 40 -10.26 -1.24 -29.87
C GLY A 40 -9.98 -0.54 -28.55
N LYS A 41 -10.18 -1.24 -27.41
CA LYS A 41 -9.74 -0.79 -26.09
C LYS A 41 -8.29 -0.36 -26.25
N ALA A 42 -8.03 0.94 -26.09
CA ALA A 42 -6.68 1.46 -26.08
C ALA A 42 -5.87 0.60 -25.12
N TYR A 43 -4.83 -0.05 -25.62
CA TYR A 43 -3.83 -0.71 -24.79
C TYR A 43 -3.23 0.38 -23.91
N GLN A 44 -3.78 0.56 -22.71
CA GLN A 44 -3.27 1.50 -21.73
C GLN A 44 -2.00 0.88 -21.17
N PRO A 45 -0.83 1.50 -21.36
CA PRO A 45 0.41 1.01 -20.77
C PRO A 45 0.26 1.05 -19.25
N TYR A 46 0.39 -0.10 -18.58
CA TYR A 46 0.31 -0.18 -17.11
C TYR A 46 1.48 0.55 -16.40
N ASN A 47 2.44 1.07 -17.17
CA ASN A 47 3.53 1.90 -16.68
C ASN A 47 2.98 3.14 -15.98
N ARG A 48 3.32 3.29 -14.68
CA ARG A 48 2.97 4.43 -13.84
C ARG A 48 1.47 4.57 -13.52
N LEU A 49 0.66 3.53 -13.65
CA LEU A 49 -0.76 3.59 -13.25
C LEU A 49 -0.97 3.96 -11.78
N ALA A 50 -0.02 3.64 -10.90
CA ALA A 50 -0.03 4.08 -9.51
C ALA A 50 -0.12 5.62 -9.36
N PHE A 51 0.39 6.39 -10.33
CA PHE A 51 0.33 7.85 -10.33
C PHE A 51 -0.94 8.41 -11.01
N ARG A 52 -1.77 7.55 -11.59
CA ARG A 52 -3.04 7.89 -12.23
C ARG A 52 -4.17 7.11 -11.58
N TYR A 53 -4.23 7.20 -10.24
CA TYR A 53 -5.28 6.56 -9.47
C TYR A 53 -6.65 7.12 -9.88
N ASN A 54 -7.51 6.24 -10.41
CA ASN A 54 -8.92 6.53 -10.67
C ASN A 54 -9.78 5.86 -9.59
N PRO A 55 -10.43 6.61 -8.68
CA PRO A 55 -11.27 6.05 -7.62
C PRO A 55 -12.55 5.35 -8.09
N GLY A 56 -12.94 5.52 -9.37
CA GLY A 56 -14.09 4.82 -9.96
C GLY A 56 -13.77 3.41 -10.47
N GLU A 57 -12.50 2.99 -10.44
CA GLU A 57 -12.07 1.67 -10.88
C GLU A 57 -11.95 0.71 -9.69
N ASP A 58 -12.45 -0.52 -9.86
CA ASP A 58 -12.25 -1.59 -8.89
C ASP A 58 -10.92 -2.30 -9.14
N TYR A 59 -9.88 -1.88 -8.41
CA TYR A 59 -8.55 -2.49 -8.49
C TYR A 59 -8.44 -3.85 -7.79
N SER A 60 -9.43 -4.24 -6.97
CA SER A 60 -9.34 -5.46 -6.14
C SER A 60 -9.28 -6.74 -6.99
N LEU A 61 -9.89 -6.72 -8.18
CA LEU A 61 -9.90 -7.83 -9.13
C LEU A 61 -8.83 -7.70 -10.23
N SER A 62 -8.01 -6.64 -10.20
CA SER A 62 -6.99 -6.44 -11.21
C SER A 62 -5.87 -7.47 -11.07
N ARG A 63 -5.63 -8.26 -12.12
CA ARG A 63 -4.52 -9.22 -12.20
C ARG A 63 -3.13 -8.60 -11.93
N HIS A 64 -3.01 -7.29 -12.11
CA HIS A 64 -1.78 -6.54 -11.88
C HIS A 64 -1.60 -6.10 -10.42
N VAL A 65 -2.67 -6.16 -9.62
CA VAL A 65 -2.69 -5.83 -8.18
C VAL A 65 -2.79 -7.10 -7.33
N LEU A 66 -3.33 -8.18 -7.89
CA LEU A 66 -3.36 -9.51 -7.30
C LEU A 66 -1.96 -10.15 -7.28
N ILE A 67 -1.19 -9.87 -6.22
CA ILE A 67 0.12 -10.48 -5.94
C ILE A 67 -0.03 -11.95 -5.51
N GLY A 68 -1.19 -12.32 -4.95
CA GLY A 68 -1.50 -13.67 -4.46
C GLY A 68 -1.06 -13.92 -3.02
N ILE A 69 -1.08 -15.19 -2.59
CA ILE A 69 -0.63 -15.61 -1.26
C ILE A 69 0.83 -16.09 -1.29
N MET A 70 1.52 -15.98 -0.15
CA MET A 70 2.91 -16.42 -0.01
C MET A 70 2.99 -17.92 0.27
N THR A 71 2.82 -18.77 -0.74
CA THR A 71 2.84 -20.24 -0.59
C THR A 71 4.14 -20.89 -1.04
N VAL A 72 5.02 -20.17 -1.74
CA VAL A 72 6.26 -20.75 -2.26
C VAL A 72 7.34 -20.69 -1.19
N VAL A 73 7.73 -21.84 -0.65
CA VAL A 73 8.80 -21.92 0.35
C VAL A 73 10.17 -21.94 -0.33
N CYS A 74 11.07 -21.03 0.03
CA CYS A 74 12.45 -21.07 -0.44
C CYS A 74 13.17 -22.33 0.08
N PRO A 75 13.85 -23.12 -0.78
CA PRO A 75 14.53 -24.34 -0.33
C PRO A 75 15.71 -24.04 0.61
N TYR A 76 16.35 -22.88 0.45
CA TYR A 76 17.56 -22.48 1.18
C TYR A 76 17.25 -21.82 2.53
N CYS A 77 16.51 -20.71 2.55
CA CYS A 77 16.27 -19.92 3.77
C CYS A 77 14.88 -20.13 4.40
N LYS A 78 14.04 -20.99 3.80
CA LYS A 78 12.65 -21.26 4.23
C LYS A 78 11.71 -20.05 4.25
N ALA A 79 12.14 -18.90 3.74
CA ALA A 79 11.26 -17.74 3.55
C ALA A 79 10.10 -18.12 2.62
N LEU A 80 8.89 -17.71 3.01
CA LEU A 80 7.73 -17.75 2.13
C LEU A 80 7.86 -16.68 1.05
N LYS A 81 7.42 -17.01 -0.16
CA LYS A 81 7.52 -16.16 -1.35
C LYS A 81 6.20 -16.14 -2.09
N PHE A 82 5.94 -15.05 -2.80
CA PHE A 82 4.87 -15.02 -3.78
C PHE A 82 5.28 -15.81 -5.04
N SER A 83 4.30 -16.37 -5.74
CA SER A 83 4.55 -17.19 -6.93
C SER A 83 5.25 -16.43 -8.06
N ILE A 84 5.00 -15.13 -8.16
CA ILE A 84 5.57 -14.25 -9.19
C ILE A 84 6.99 -13.76 -8.85
N GLU A 85 7.48 -13.98 -7.63
CA GLU A 85 8.79 -13.49 -7.21
C GLU A 85 9.94 -14.32 -7.79
N THR A 86 10.98 -13.64 -8.26
CA THR A 86 12.20 -14.30 -8.75
C THR A 86 12.86 -15.15 -7.67
N LYS A 87 13.64 -16.16 -8.07
CA LYS A 87 14.36 -17.07 -7.15
C LYS A 87 15.32 -16.32 -6.20
N GLY A 88 15.77 -15.14 -6.59
CA GLY A 88 16.74 -14.32 -5.85
C GLY A 88 16.16 -13.47 -4.72
N MET A 89 14.84 -13.24 -4.66
CA MET A 89 14.25 -12.19 -3.80
C MET A 89 14.55 -12.32 -2.29
N CYS A 90 14.74 -13.54 -1.76
CA CYS A 90 14.93 -13.75 -0.32
C CYS A 90 16.41 -13.92 0.09
N CYS A 91 17.16 -14.79 -0.58
CA CYS A 91 18.53 -15.17 -0.21
C CYS A 91 19.49 -15.19 -1.41
N ALA A 92 19.17 -14.44 -2.47
CA ALA A 92 19.92 -14.45 -3.72
C ALA A 92 20.14 -15.88 -4.27
N ALA A 93 19.08 -16.71 -4.22
CA ALA A 93 19.11 -18.12 -4.62
C ALA A 93 20.13 -18.98 -3.84
N GLY A 94 20.27 -18.74 -2.54
CA GLY A 94 21.13 -19.52 -1.63
C GLY A 94 22.53 -18.94 -1.44
N LYS A 95 22.88 -17.85 -2.14
CA LYS A 95 24.17 -17.17 -1.99
C LYS A 95 24.30 -16.46 -0.65
N ILE A 96 23.18 -16.03 -0.05
CA ILE A 96 23.16 -15.34 1.24
C ILE A 96 22.61 -16.31 2.29
N LYS A 97 23.43 -16.65 3.28
CA LYS A 97 23.02 -17.42 4.46
C LYS A 97 22.65 -16.46 5.58
N LEU A 98 21.36 -16.24 5.79
CA LEU A 98 20.88 -15.43 6.91
C LEU A 98 21.07 -16.19 8.23
N PRO A 99 21.58 -15.54 9.29
CA PRO A 99 21.61 -16.15 10.61
C PRO A 99 20.19 -16.41 11.11
N GLN A 100 20.00 -17.46 11.90
CA GLN A 100 18.72 -17.69 12.55
C GLN A 100 18.45 -16.56 13.55
N LEU A 101 17.22 -16.07 13.55
CA LEU A 101 16.76 -15.11 14.55
C LEU A 101 16.79 -15.80 15.91
N ARG A 102 17.46 -15.16 16.88
CA ARG A 102 17.42 -15.63 18.27
C ARG A 102 16.02 -15.42 18.80
N GLU A 103 15.56 -16.37 19.63
CA GLU A 103 14.30 -16.18 20.32
C GLU A 103 14.39 -14.96 21.24
N PRO A 104 13.32 -14.13 21.30
CA PRO A 104 13.27 -13.05 22.26
C PRO A 104 13.24 -13.61 23.70
N PRO A 105 13.68 -12.83 24.70
CA PRO A 105 13.52 -13.19 26.11
C PRO A 105 12.05 -13.52 26.44
N GLU A 106 11.83 -14.43 27.39
CA GLU A 106 10.51 -15.00 27.68
C GLU A 106 9.43 -13.95 28.00
N SER A 107 9.81 -12.90 28.73
CA SER A 107 8.91 -11.78 29.04
C SER A 107 8.39 -11.10 27.76
N LEU A 108 9.28 -10.81 26.82
CA LEU A 108 8.92 -10.20 25.53
C LEU A 108 8.16 -11.20 24.64
N LYS A 109 8.55 -12.47 24.65
CA LYS A 109 7.86 -13.55 23.91
C LYS A 109 6.39 -13.65 24.30
N THR A 110 6.11 -13.64 25.61
CA THR A 110 4.74 -13.68 26.14
C THR A 110 3.94 -12.45 25.75
N LEU A 111 4.55 -11.27 25.77
CA LEU A 111 3.90 -10.01 25.35
C LEU A 111 3.59 -9.98 23.84
N LEU A 112 4.45 -10.58 23.01
CA LEU A 112 4.26 -10.65 21.55
C LEU A 112 3.29 -11.75 21.11
N ALA A 113 2.97 -12.72 21.98
CA ALA A 113 2.15 -13.88 21.62
C ALA A 113 0.67 -13.55 21.37
N GLY A 114 0.14 -12.49 21.98
CA GLY A 114 -1.25 -12.04 21.77
C GLY A 114 -2.34 -12.89 22.46
N TYR A 115 -1.96 -13.87 23.29
CA TYR A 115 -2.91 -14.77 23.95
C TYR A 115 -3.55 -14.19 25.20
N THR A 116 -2.80 -13.46 26.03
CA THR A 116 -3.28 -12.88 27.29
C THR A 116 -3.88 -11.48 27.09
N ALA A 117 -4.75 -11.04 28.01
CA ALA A 117 -5.25 -9.66 27.99
C ALA A 117 -4.11 -8.62 28.03
N GLU A 118 -3.02 -8.95 28.73
CA GLU A 118 -1.83 -8.13 28.78
C GLU A 118 -1.11 -8.04 27.44
N SER A 119 -0.85 -9.17 26.78
CA SER A 119 -0.21 -9.21 25.46
C SER A 119 -1.04 -8.44 24.42
N LYS A 120 -2.37 -8.54 24.45
CA LYS A 120 -3.28 -7.78 23.59
C LYS A 120 -3.17 -6.28 23.86
N HIS A 121 -3.16 -5.88 25.13
CA HIS A 121 -2.97 -4.48 25.53
C HIS A 121 -1.59 -3.95 25.10
N PHE A 122 -0.55 -4.77 25.24
CA PHE A 122 0.80 -4.44 24.80
C PHE A 122 0.86 -4.23 23.28
N LEU A 123 0.39 -5.20 22.49
CA LEU A 123 0.36 -5.12 21.04
C LEU A 123 -0.46 -3.91 20.54
N PHE A 124 -1.62 -3.66 21.15
CA PHE A 124 -2.44 -2.48 20.82
C PHE A 124 -1.70 -1.16 21.07
N ASN A 125 -0.90 -1.08 22.14
CA ASN A 125 -0.13 0.10 22.52
C ASN A 125 1.36 0.03 22.18
N ILE A 126 1.80 -0.90 21.31
CA ILE A 126 3.24 -1.24 21.15
C ILE A 126 4.09 -0.03 20.76
N ARG A 127 3.53 0.89 19.96
CA ARG A 127 4.20 2.14 19.59
C ARG A 127 4.49 3.02 20.80
N LYS A 128 3.55 3.11 21.76
CA LYS A 128 3.75 3.87 23.00
C LYS A 128 4.81 3.23 23.88
N TYR A 129 4.79 1.90 24.03
CA TYR A 129 5.83 1.17 24.74
C TYR A 129 7.21 1.39 24.13
N ASN A 130 7.34 1.31 22.81
CA ASN A 130 8.61 1.58 22.12
C ASN A 130 9.07 3.05 22.30
N SER A 131 8.13 4.00 22.30
CA SER A 131 8.43 5.41 22.54
C SER A 131 8.98 5.69 23.94
N CYS A 132 8.67 4.88 24.95
CA CYS A 132 9.27 5.00 26.29
C CYS A 132 10.79 4.80 26.29
N PHE A 133 11.33 4.03 25.34
CA PHE A 133 12.75 3.73 25.24
C PHE A 133 13.47 4.58 24.18
N GLN A 134 12.76 5.53 23.56
CA GLN A 134 13.28 6.36 22.50
C GLN A 134 14.34 7.34 23.03
N MET A 135 15.54 7.30 22.44
CA MET A 135 16.67 8.15 22.85
C MET A 135 16.67 9.54 22.18
N THR A 136 16.03 9.68 21.02
CA THR A 136 16.05 10.92 20.24
C THR A 136 14.65 11.46 20.06
N SER A 137 14.43 12.75 20.19
CA SER A 137 13.14 13.34 19.79
C SER A 137 13.03 13.43 18.27
N PHE A 138 11.79 13.44 17.77
CA PHE A 138 11.51 13.61 16.35
C PHE A 138 11.37 15.11 16.04
N GLY A 139 12.24 15.65 15.18
CA GLY A 139 12.22 17.04 14.80
C GLY A 139 11.77 17.22 13.35
N ALA A 140 10.65 17.91 13.15
CA ALA A 140 10.20 18.29 11.83
C ALA A 140 9.23 19.47 11.83
N GLU A 141 9.15 20.17 10.70
CA GLU A 141 8.22 21.25 10.47
C GLU A 141 6.88 20.67 9.99
N VAL A 142 5.89 20.63 10.88
CA VAL A 142 4.54 20.13 10.57
C VAL A 142 3.76 21.25 9.90
N ILE A 143 3.32 21.02 8.66
CA ILE A 143 2.38 21.91 7.99
C ILE A 143 0.98 21.49 8.43
N ALA A 144 0.45 22.15 9.45
CA ALA A 144 -0.95 22.03 9.83
C ALA A 144 -1.73 23.20 9.20
N THR A 145 -2.42 22.94 8.08
CA THR A 145 -3.53 23.79 7.63
C THR A 145 -4.86 23.15 8.05
N HIS A 146 -5.98 23.88 7.92
CA HIS A 146 -7.33 23.40 8.30
C HIS A 146 -7.62 21.96 7.87
N PHE A 147 -8.51 21.30 8.62
CA PHE A 147 -8.91 19.88 8.51
C PHE A 147 -8.17 19.09 7.41
N MET A 148 -7.00 18.57 7.78
CA MET A 148 -6.15 17.78 6.90
C MET A 148 -6.17 16.33 7.39
N PRO A 149 -6.71 15.35 6.62
CA PRO A 149 -6.73 13.95 7.03
C PRO A 149 -5.34 13.28 6.97
N THR A 150 -4.32 14.02 6.50
CA THR A 150 -2.94 13.53 6.29
C THR A 150 -1.93 14.41 7.00
N PHE A 151 -0.98 13.80 7.71
CA PHE A 151 0.14 14.49 8.33
C PHE A 151 1.14 14.97 7.25
N LYS A 152 1.27 16.29 7.06
CA LYS A 152 2.17 16.88 6.06
C LYS A 152 3.37 17.52 6.73
N MET A 153 4.54 17.24 6.18
CA MET A 153 5.83 17.68 6.71
C MET A 153 6.57 18.43 5.62
N LYS A 154 7.22 19.55 5.99
CA LYS A 154 8.09 20.30 5.08
C LYS A 154 9.55 20.02 5.38
N GLY A 155 10.36 19.96 4.32
CA GLY A 155 11.81 19.90 4.44
C GLY A 155 12.32 18.52 4.87
N GLN A 156 13.44 18.53 5.58
CA GLN A 156 14.16 17.32 5.99
C GLN A 156 13.72 16.87 7.39
N ILE A 157 13.63 15.55 7.57
CA ILE A 157 13.37 14.93 8.87
C ILE A 157 14.69 14.81 9.62
N TYR A 158 14.71 15.26 10.87
CA TYR A 158 15.89 15.16 11.73
C TYR A 158 15.58 14.36 13.00
N HIS A 159 16.51 13.51 13.40
CA HIS A 159 16.56 12.99 14.76
C HIS A 159 17.26 14.02 15.65
N LYS A 160 16.54 14.60 16.60
CA LYS A 160 17.10 15.59 17.52
C LYS A 160 17.60 14.89 18.77
N VAL A 161 18.92 14.82 18.89
CA VAL A 161 19.61 14.47 20.14
C VAL A 161 19.71 15.74 20.97
N GLY A 162 19.00 15.80 22.10
CA GLY A 162 19.06 16.94 23.01
C GLY A 162 20.37 16.98 23.79
N SER A 163 20.50 17.97 24.68
CA SER A 163 21.54 17.98 25.72
C SER A 163 21.51 16.66 26.51
N LEU A 164 22.68 16.16 26.94
CA LEU A 164 22.79 14.97 27.78
C LEU A 164 22.16 15.15 29.16
N LEU A 165 22.15 16.40 29.65
CA LEU A 165 21.52 16.78 30.91
C LEU A 165 20.31 17.69 30.64
N PRO A 166 19.28 17.63 31.49
CA PRO A 166 18.17 18.58 31.40
C PRO A 166 18.65 20.01 31.67
N PHE A 167 17.93 20.98 31.11
CA PHE A 167 18.10 22.37 31.50
C PHE A 167 17.69 22.58 32.97
N PRO A 168 18.11 23.67 33.62
CA PRO A 168 17.66 23.99 34.98
C PRO A 168 16.13 23.93 35.09
N ASN A 169 15.61 23.21 36.10
CA ASN A 169 14.19 22.93 36.32
C ASN A 169 13.49 22.10 35.21
N GLY A 170 14.23 21.56 34.25
CA GLY A 170 13.72 20.69 33.21
C GLY A 170 13.62 19.24 33.67
N GLN A 171 12.59 18.53 33.21
CA GLN A 171 12.50 17.07 33.39
C GLN A 171 13.42 16.33 32.41
N HIS A 172 13.97 15.20 32.85
CA HIS A 172 14.73 14.28 32.01
C HIS A 172 13.83 13.68 30.92
N LYS A 173 14.27 13.77 29.66
CA LYS A 173 13.54 13.20 28.52
C LYS A 173 14.47 12.44 27.58
N PHE A 174 13.94 11.40 26.95
CA PHE A 174 14.64 10.61 25.94
C PHE A 174 15.98 10.06 26.48
N LEU A 175 17.10 10.35 25.80
CA LEU A 175 18.43 9.92 26.22
C LEU A 175 18.81 10.36 27.65
N GLN A 176 18.31 11.51 28.12
CA GLN A 176 18.61 12.04 29.46
C GLN A 176 18.13 11.14 30.59
N MET A 177 17.15 10.26 30.31
CA MET A 177 16.58 9.34 31.29
C MET A 177 17.63 8.32 31.74
N TYR A 178 18.48 7.85 30.83
CA TYR A 178 19.53 6.86 31.14
C TYR A 178 20.71 7.41 31.96
N PHE A 179 20.69 8.71 32.29
CA PHE A 179 21.71 9.38 33.11
C PHE A 179 21.18 9.80 34.49
N ILE A 180 19.95 9.43 34.86
CA ILE A 180 19.38 9.73 36.18
C ILE A 180 20.09 8.91 37.28
N GLY A 181 20.49 7.67 36.98
CA GLY A 181 21.24 6.79 37.88
C GLY A 181 20.37 6.00 38.86
N ASP A 182 19.14 6.45 39.15
CA ASP A 182 18.14 5.69 39.91
C ASP A 182 17.06 5.07 39.01
N HIS A 183 16.85 3.77 39.16
CA HIS A 183 15.93 3.00 38.33
C HIS A 183 14.45 3.42 38.48
N LYS A 184 14.03 3.85 39.67
CA LYS A 184 12.63 4.26 39.90
C LYS A 184 12.37 5.61 39.25
N ASP A 185 13.31 6.54 39.39
CA ASP A 185 13.20 7.87 38.76
C ASP A 185 13.22 7.76 37.22
N GLU A 186 14.03 6.85 36.66
CA GLU A 186 13.97 6.52 35.24
C GLU A 186 12.59 6.04 34.79
N LEU A 187 11.99 5.14 35.57
CA LEU A 187 10.67 4.60 35.29
C LEU A 187 9.56 5.64 35.39
N ASP A 188 9.63 6.50 36.40
CA ASP A 188 8.71 7.62 36.58
C ASP A 188 8.79 8.58 35.41
N ALA A 189 10.00 8.92 34.98
CA ALA A 189 10.20 9.74 33.79
C ALA A 189 9.59 9.06 32.54
N ARG A 190 9.80 7.75 32.33
CA ARG A 190 9.26 7.01 31.15
C ARG A 190 7.74 7.01 31.14
N CYS A 191 7.14 6.77 32.30
CA CYS A 191 5.68 6.76 32.47
C CYS A 191 5.07 8.16 32.34
N GLY A 192 5.81 9.21 32.71
CA GLY A 192 5.38 10.60 32.55
C GLY A 192 5.28 11.05 31.09
N ILE A 193 6.09 10.50 30.18
CA ILE A 193 6.08 10.87 28.75
C ILE A 193 4.97 10.15 27.97
N SER A 194 4.68 8.90 28.31
CA SER A 194 3.75 8.05 27.53
C SER A 194 2.54 7.63 28.35
N THR A 195 1.36 8.13 28.01
CA THR A 195 0.11 7.81 28.72
C THR A 195 -0.53 6.51 28.21
N GLY A 196 -1.15 5.75 29.12
CA GLY A 196 -1.84 4.50 28.80
C GLY A 196 -0.92 3.28 28.64
N ILE A 197 0.31 3.36 29.16
CA ILE A 197 1.20 2.21 29.31
C ILE A 197 1.04 1.61 30.71
N LYS A 198 1.34 0.33 30.86
CA LYS A 198 1.40 -0.35 32.15
C LYS A 198 2.84 -0.28 32.67
N ARG A 199 3.03 0.37 33.82
CA ARG A 199 4.35 0.60 34.42
C ARG A 199 5.21 -0.67 34.54
N TYR A 200 4.62 -1.76 34.99
CA TYR A 200 5.35 -3.01 35.24
C TYR A 200 5.88 -3.68 33.95
N ILE A 201 5.38 -3.30 32.77
CA ILE A 201 5.89 -3.80 31.48
C ILE A 201 7.16 -3.04 31.04
N VAL A 202 7.28 -1.77 31.44
CA VAL A 202 8.44 -0.92 31.09
C VAL A 202 9.48 -0.85 32.21
N SER A 203 9.23 -1.59 33.30
CA SER A 203 10.10 -1.78 34.46
C SER A 203 11.33 -2.63 34.18
#